data_AF-A0A965IG64-F1
#
_entry.id   AF-A0A965IG64-F1
#
_cell.length_a   1.000
_cell.length_b   1.000
_cell.length_c   1.000
_cell.angle_alpha   90.00
_cell.angle_beta   90.00
_cell.angle_gamma   90.00
#
_symmetry.space_group_name_H-M   'P 1'
#
loop_
_entity.id
_entity.type
_entity.pdbx_description
1 polymer ?
#
loop_
_entity_poly.entity_id
_entity_poly.type
_entity_poly.pdbx_seq_one_letter_code
_entity_poly.pdbx_strand_id
1 'polypeptide(L)'
;MTKQLDPYTIELDTDCENDWEWDSAALGIQAHIDDMGIEYFHVTGTGMNWTRSTGFIVTDRNNLIAALQLDGSYRLVFTFTPGEKTATAMRYSHDEPVGASFTIREATEQERTDWL
;
A
#
# COMPACT_ATOMS: atom_id res chain seq x y z
N MET A 1 -2.67 -28.58 10.75
CA MET A 1 -1.48 -27.87 10.26
C MET A 1 -1.95 -26.75 9.37
N THR A 2 -1.97 -25.52 9.89
CA THR A 2 -2.19 -24.34 9.04
C THR A 2 -0.95 -24.23 8.16
N LYS A 3 -1.12 -24.36 6.84
CA LYS A 3 -0.02 -24.17 5.91
C LYS A 3 0.36 -22.70 6.00
N GLN A 4 1.52 -22.39 6.59
CA GLN A 4 2.05 -21.04 6.54
C GLN A 4 2.30 -20.76 5.06
N LEU A 5 1.55 -19.80 4.52
CA LEU A 5 1.72 -19.36 3.15
C LEU A 5 2.86 -18.34 3.14
N ASP A 6 3.74 -18.46 2.16
CA ASP A 6 4.87 -17.56 2.03
C ASP A 6 4.39 -16.14 1.66
N PRO A 7 5.09 -15.08 2.12
CA PRO A 7 4.81 -13.74 1.67
C PRO A 7 4.89 -13.65 0.14
N TYR A 8 3.99 -12.87 -0.45
CA TYR A 8 3.95 -12.68 -1.89
C TYR A 8 3.81 -11.20 -2.23
N THR A 9 4.13 -10.86 -3.47
CA THR A 9 4.10 -9.47 -3.95
C THR A 9 3.09 -9.30 -5.06
N ILE A 10 2.49 -8.11 -5.11
CA ILE A 10 1.72 -7.62 -6.26
C ILE A 10 2.31 -6.27 -6.66
N GLU A 11 2.62 -6.14 -7.95
CA GLU A 11 3.20 -4.93 -8.55
C GLU A 11 2.15 -4.21 -9.37
N LEU A 12 2.03 -2.90 -9.15
CA LEU A 12 1.21 -1.98 -9.91
C LEU A 12 2.14 -0.91 -10.46
N ASP A 13 2.31 -0.87 -11.78
CA ASP A 13 3.22 0.05 -12.46
C ASP A 13 2.43 0.87 -13.48
N THR A 14 2.53 2.20 -13.41
CA THR A 14 1.85 3.09 -14.36
C THR A 14 2.50 3.11 -15.74
N ASP A 15 3.74 2.64 -15.84
CA ASP A 15 4.46 2.52 -17.10
C ASP A 15 4.15 1.20 -17.83
N CYS A 16 3.25 0.36 -17.28
CA CYS A 16 2.70 -0.80 -17.99
C CYS A 16 2.10 -0.34 -19.32
N GLU A 17 2.57 -0.93 -20.43
CA GLU A 17 2.12 -0.55 -21.77
C GLU A 17 0.62 -0.83 -22.02
N ASN A 18 -0.05 -1.57 -21.13
CA ASN A 18 -1.45 -1.94 -21.26
C ASN A 18 -2.26 -1.75 -19.96
N ASP A 19 -3.33 -0.95 -20.04
CA ASP A 19 -4.23 -0.61 -18.92
C ASP A 19 -4.82 -1.81 -18.17
N TRP A 20 -5.01 -2.96 -18.83
CA TRP A 20 -5.64 -4.15 -18.22
C TRP A 20 -4.76 -4.86 -17.19
N GLU A 21 -3.43 -4.73 -17.29
CA GLU A 21 -2.49 -5.27 -16.29
C GLU A 21 -2.56 -4.46 -15.00
N TRP A 22 -2.70 -3.14 -15.14
CA TRP A 22 -2.89 -2.21 -14.03
C TRP A 22 -4.17 -2.52 -13.26
N ASP A 23 -5.30 -2.65 -13.98
CA ASP A 23 -6.59 -2.98 -13.37
C ASP A 23 -6.54 -4.32 -12.64
N SER A 24 -5.90 -5.33 -13.23
CA SER A 24 -5.76 -6.66 -12.63
C SER A 24 -4.93 -6.63 -11.34
N ALA A 25 -3.83 -5.87 -11.33
CA ALA A 25 -2.99 -5.70 -10.14
C ALA A 25 -3.73 -4.93 -9.04
N ALA A 26 -4.39 -3.82 -9.38
CA ALA A 26 -5.19 -3.04 -8.44
C ALA A 26 -6.31 -3.86 -7.81
N LEU A 27 -7.02 -4.66 -8.60
CA LEU A 27 -8.05 -5.59 -8.11
C LEU A 27 -7.47 -6.66 -7.19
N GLY A 28 -6.30 -7.22 -7.50
CA GLY A 28 -5.62 -8.20 -6.65
C GLY A 28 -5.19 -7.62 -5.30
N ILE A 29 -4.67 -6.39 -5.30
CA ILE A 29 -4.32 -5.64 -4.08
C ILE A 29 -5.59 -5.38 -3.25
N GLN A 30 -6.66 -4.88 -3.88
CA GLN A 30 -7.92 -4.58 -3.21
C GLN A 30 -8.56 -5.84 -2.60
N ALA A 31 -8.58 -6.95 -3.33
CA ALA A 31 -9.14 -8.20 -2.83
C ALA A 31 -8.41 -8.69 -1.56
N HIS A 32 -7.09 -8.47 -1.47
CA HIS A 32 -6.35 -8.83 -0.28
C HIS A 32 -6.58 -7.86 0.89
N ILE A 33 -6.68 -6.56 0.60
CA ILE A 33 -7.09 -5.55 1.59
C ILE A 33 -8.46 -5.90 2.19
N ASP A 34 -9.40 -6.36 1.36
CA ASP A 34 -10.73 -6.79 1.80
C ASP A 34 -10.66 -8.06 2.67
N ASP A 35 -9.82 -9.03 2.33
CA ASP A 35 -9.61 -10.27 3.10
C ASP A 35 -9.02 -10.02 4.50
N MET A 36 -8.23 -8.95 4.66
CA MET A 36 -7.71 -8.55 5.98
C MET A 36 -8.82 -8.17 6.97
N GLY A 37 -10.02 -7.80 6.49
CA GLY A 37 -11.16 -7.43 7.32
C GLY A 37 -10.91 -6.18 8.17
N ILE A 38 -10.05 -5.27 7.71
CA ILE A 38 -9.71 -4.01 8.37
C ILE A 38 -10.47 -2.88 7.67
N GLU A 39 -11.10 -2.01 8.45
CA GLU A 39 -11.87 -0.87 7.91
C GLU A 39 -11.00 0.37 7.70
N TYR A 40 -10.08 0.64 8.64
CA TYR A 40 -9.19 1.80 8.62
C TYR A 40 -7.75 1.37 8.82
N PHE A 41 -6.88 1.93 8.00
CA PHE A 41 -5.46 1.66 7.98
C PHE A 41 -4.66 2.86 8.48
N HIS A 42 -3.68 2.60 9.33
CA HIS A 42 -2.58 3.52 9.55
C HIS A 42 -1.47 3.15 8.57
N VAL A 43 -1.05 4.14 7.78
CA VAL A 43 0.02 4.01 6.78
C VAL A 43 1.17 4.91 7.19
N THR A 44 2.31 4.34 7.55
CA THR A 44 3.54 5.09 7.84
C THR A 44 4.45 5.05 6.63
N GLY A 45 4.79 6.20 6.06
CA GLY A 45 5.69 6.35 4.92
C GLY A 45 7.06 6.91 5.33
N THR A 46 8.13 6.42 4.71
CA THR A 46 9.51 6.90 4.91
C THR A 46 10.23 7.05 3.58
N GLY A 47 11.12 8.04 3.49
CA GLY A 47 11.91 8.27 2.28
C GLY A 47 11.09 8.84 1.12
N MET A 48 9.98 9.51 1.41
CA MET A 48 9.08 10.07 0.40
C MET A 48 9.65 11.35 -0.20
N ASN A 49 9.46 11.52 -1.51
CA ASN A 49 9.86 12.68 -2.30
C ASN A 49 11.38 12.98 -2.25
N TRP A 50 11.83 14.05 -2.93
CA TRP A 50 13.24 14.47 -2.96
C TRP A 50 13.83 14.79 -1.58
N THR A 51 13.00 15.25 -0.64
CA THR A 51 13.43 15.59 0.72
C THR A 51 13.55 14.38 1.64
N ARG A 52 13.19 13.17 1.17
CA ARG A 52 13.18 11.93 1.96
C ARG A 52 12.35 12.07 3.24
N SER A 53 11.17 12.67 3.11
CA SER A 53 10.27 12.94 4.22
C SER A 53 9.72 11.64 4.84
N THR A 54 9.32 11.75 6.10
CA THR A 54 8.62 10.70 6.84
C THR A 54 7.30 11.27 7.34
N GLY A 55 6.25 10.45 7.31
CA GLY A 55 4.93 10.86 7.76
C GLY A 55 3.99 9.68 7.89
N PHE A 56 2.76 9.96 8.28
CA PHE A 56 1.71 8.95 8.31
C PHE A 56 0.38 9.53 7.86
N ILE A 57 -0.52 8.64 7.46
CA ILE A 57 -1.92 8.95 7.18
C ILE A 57 -2.80 7.83 7.75
N VAL A 58 -4.00 8.20 8.18
CA VAL A 58 -5.08 7.25 8.45
C VAL A 58 -6.05 7.34 7.28
N THR A 59 -6.42 6.19 6.72
CA THR A 59 -7.31 6.12 5.55
C THR A 59 -8.23 4.92 5.66
N ASP A 60 -9.41 4.99 5.05
CA ASP A 60 -10.30 3.84 4.95
C ASP A 60 -9.80 2.83 3.90
N ARG A 61 -10.32 1.60 3.99
CA ARG A 61 -9.93 0.50 3.11
C ARG A 61 -10.06 0.78 1.61
N ASN A 62 -11.02 1.61 1.19
CA ASN A 62 -11.27 1.89 -0.23
C ASN A 62 -10.29 2.94 -0.76
N ASN A 63 -9.73 3.76 0.14
CA ASN A 63 -8.79 4.83 -0.18
C ASN A 63 -7.32 4.45 0.09
N LEU A 64 -7.02 3.20 0.47
CA LEU A 64 -5.66 2.77 0.78
C LEU A 64 -4.72 2.83 -0.43
N ILE A 65 -5.13 2.28 -1.58
CA ILE A 65 -4.31 2.35 -2.81
C ILE A 65 -4.15 3.81 -3.23
N ALA A 66 -5.25 4.56 -3.25
CA ALA A 66 -5.28 5.98 -3.61
C ALA A 66 -4.32 6.83 -2.76
N ALA A 67 -4.23 6.57 -1.46
CA ALA A 67 -3.34 7.28 -0.53
C ALA A 67 -1.85 7.10 -0.84
N LEU A 68 -1.48 6.05 -1.59
CA LEU A 68 -0.11 5.77 -2.00
C LEU A 68 0.23 6.25 -3.41
N GLN A 69 -0.76 6.70 -4.19
CA GLN A 69 -0.53 7.16 -5.56
C GLN A 69 0.26 8.48 -5.60
N LEU A 70 0.88 8.75 -6.75
CA LEU A 70 1.50 10.02 -7.08
C LEU A 70 0.95 10.52 -8.41
N ASP A 71 1.04 11.83 -8.63
CA ASP A 71 0.82 12.40 -9.95
C ASP A 71 2.00 12.04 -10.87
N GLY A 72 1.71 11.44 -12.03
CA GLY A 72 2.71 11.02 -13.01
C GLY A 72 3.07 9.54 -12.93
N SER A 73 4.26 9.18 -13.41
CA SER A 73 4.72 7.79 -13.46
C SER A 73 5.26 7.31 -12.11
N TYR A 74 4.70 6.22 -11.61
CA TYR A 74 5.15 5.55 -10.41
C TYR A 74 4.85 4.05 -10.46
N ARG A 75 5.55 3.32 -9.61
CA ARG A 75 5.33 1.90 -9.37
C ARG A 75 5.12 1.63 -7.88
N LEU A 76 4.11 0.85 -7.54
CA LEU A 76 3.85 0.32 -6.21
C LEU A 76 4.11 -1.18 -6.19
N VAL A 77 4.88 -1.64 -5.20
CA VAL A 77 5.10 -3.07 -4.94
C VAL A 77 4.58 -3.37 -3.54
N PHE A 78 3.41 -4.00 -3.45
CA PHE A 78 2.85 -4.47 -2.19
C PHE A 78 3.44 -5.83 -1.85
N THR A 79 3.77 -6.03 -0.57
CA THR A 79 4.13 -7.33 0.00
C THR A 79 3.12 -7.69 1.06
N PHE A 80 2.49 -8.84 0.90
CA PHE A 80 1.48 -9.37 1.79
C PHE A 80 1.96 -10.67 2.42
N THR A 81 1.69 -10.83 3.71
CA THR A 81 1.85 -12.12 4.41
C THR A 81 0.45 -12.69 4.67
N PRO A 82 0.08 -13.83 4.07
CA PRO A 82 -1.27 -14.35 4.23
C PRO A 82 -1.62 -14.64 5.70
N GLY A 83 -2.79 -14.18 6.13
CA GLY A 83 -3.27 -14.32 7.51
C GLY A 83 -2.69 -13.29 8.49
N GLU A 84 -1.84 -12.38 8.04
CA GLU A 84 -1.42 -11.21 8.82
C GLU A 84 -2.28 -9.99 8.49
N LYS A 85 -2.50 -9.15 9.50
CA LYS A 85 -3.21 -7.88 9.41
C LYS A 85 -2.28 -6.70 9.09
N THR A 86 -1.21 -7.00 8.38
CA THR A 86 -0.15 -6.05 8.05
C THR A 86 0.31 -6.26 6.62
N ALA A 87 0.64 -5.17 5.97
CA ALA A 87 1.28 -5.17 4.65
C ALA A 87 2.44 -4.17 4.65
N THR A 88 3.33 -4.35 3.69
CA THR A 88 4.30 -3.31 3.33
C THR A 88 4.14 -2.95 1.87
N ALA A 89 4.47 -1.72 1.52
CA ALA A 89 4.54 -1.30 0.13
C ALA A 89 5.82 -0.53 -0.12
N MET A 90 6.37 -0.68 -1.33
CA MET A 90 7.44 0.17 -1.84
C MET A 90 6.88 1.00 -3.00
N ARG A 91 7.11 2.30 -2.99
CA ARG A 91 6.80 3.19 -4.13
C ARG A 91 8.08 3.63 -4.79
N TYR A 92 8.15 3.52 -6.10
CA TYR A 92 9.23 4.02 -6.92
C TYR A 92 8.67 5.07 -7.88
N SER A 93 9.38 6.17 -8.03
CA SER A 93 9.05 7.20 -9.00
C SER A 93 10.35 7.90 -9.41
N HIS A 94 10.27 8.78 -10.40
CA HIS A 94 11.39 9.66 -10.75
C HIS A 94 11.92 10.43 -9.51
N ASP A 95 11.02 10.81 -8.62
CA ASP A 95 11.32 11.59 -7.43
C ASP A 95 11.68 10.73 -6.20
N GLU A 96 11.59 9.41 -6.34
CA GLU A 96 11.90 8.42 -5.32
C GLU A 96 12.79 7.31 -5.92
N PRO A 97 14.00 7.62 -6.43
CA PRO A 97 14.81 6.68 -7.23
C PRO A 97 15.32 5.48 -6.44
N VAL A 98 15.38 5.59 -5.10
CA VAL A 98 15.72 4.49 -4.18
C VAL A 98 14.50 3.87 -3.50
N GLY A 99 13.30 4.33 -3.89
CA GLY A 99 12.02 3.94 -3.32
C GLY A 99 11.68 4.63 -2.00
N ALA A 100 10.39 4.89 -1.81
CA ALA A 100 9.76 5.18 -0.52
C ALA A 100 9.16 3.89 0.05
N SER A 101 9.27 3.70 1.36
CA SER A 101 8.77 2.50 2.05
C SER A 101 7.58 2.83 2.94
N PHE A 102 6.56 1.98 2.88
CA PHE A 102 5.31 2.12 3.61
C PHE A 102 5.04 0.88 4.46
N THR A 103 4.70 1.09 5.72
CA THR A 103 4.16 0.07 6.62
C THR A 103 2.67 0.32 6.82
N ILE A 104 1.86 -0.71 6.62
CA ILE A 104 0.40 -0.65 6.63
C ILE A 104 -0.11 -1.59 7.71
N ARG A 105 -0.94 -1.07 8.62
CA ARG A 105 -1.56 -1.84 9.70
C ARG A 105 -2.97 -1.33 10.00
N GLU A 106 -3.72 -2.10 10.79
CA GLU A 106 -4.96 -1.63 11.38
C GLU A 106 -4.73 -0.34 12.21
N ALA A 107 -5.57 0.66 11.99
CA ALA A 107 -5.57 1.89 12.77
C ALA A 107 -6.18 1.64 14.16
N THR A 108 -5.62 2.27 15.18
CA THR A 108 -6.17 2.21 16.55
C THR A 108 -7.50 2.99 16.65
N GLU A 109 -8.27 2.78 17.71
CA GLU A 109 -9.49 3.57 17.97
C GLU A 109 -9.20 5.08 18.05
N GLN A 110 -8.11 5.47 18.72
CA GLN A 110 -7.74 6.87 18.84
C GLN A 110 -7.41 7.49 17.48
N GLU A 111 -6.56 6.82 16.68
CA GLU A 111 -6.18 7.28 15.34
C GLU A 111 -7.38 7.43 14.40
N ARG A 112 -8.38 6.56 14.55
CA ARG A 112 -9.66 6.67 13.80
C ARG A 112 -10.49 7.87 14.26
N THR A 113 -10.51 8.15 15.55
CA THR A 113 -11.29 9.26 16.12
C THR A 113 -10.68 10.61 15.75
N ASP A 114 -9.35 10.70 15.68
CA ASP A 114 -8.67 11.94 15.30
C ASP A 114 -8.82 12.27 13.81
N TRP A 115 -9.27 11.30 13.00
CA TRP A 115 -9.49 11.43 11.56
C TRP A 115 -10.93 11.84 11.18
N LEU A 116 -11.92 11.47 12.00
CA LEU A 116 -13.35 11.76 11.79
C LEU A 116 -13.76 13.13 12.35
#